data_AF-A0A9D6EQD3-F1
#
_entry.id   AF-A0A9D6EQD3-F1
#
_cell.length_a   1.000
_cell.length_b   1.000
_cell.length_c   1.000
_cell.angle_alpha   90.00
_cell.angle_beta   90.00
_cell.angle_gamma   90.00
#
_symmetry.space_group_name_H-M   'P 1'
#
loop_
_entity.id
_entity.type
_entity.pdbx_description
1 polymer ?
#
loop_
_entity_poly.entity_id
_entity_poly.type
_entity_poly.pdbx_seq_one_letter_code
_entity_poly.pdbx_strand_id
1 'polypeptide(L)'
;GRVEQVLARVGPGDFFGEMSLFDQAPRSATIQAETDALLLCLDRESLHQFIEISPRAAAAFFFQMVQVFTTRLRESGNLVAEVTRWGLEATGLDLDSQSPR
;
A
#
# COMPACT_ATOMS: atom_id res chain seq x y z
N GLY A 1 4.79 -21.78 13.85
CA GLY A 1 5.81 -21.07 13.04
C GLY A 1 5.23 -19.74 12.60
N ARG A 2 6.04 -18.70 12.39
CA ARG A 2 5.54 -17.48 11.73
C ARG A 2 5.19 -17.84 10.29
N VAL A 3 3.98 -17.52 9.88
CA VAL A 3 3.57 -17.56 8.47
C VAL A 3 3.84 -16.17 7.91
N GLU A 4 4.71 -16.08 6.90
CA GLU A 4 4.89 -14.85 6.14
C GLU A 4 3.80 -14.77 5.07
N GLN A 5 3.11 -13.64 5.01
CA GLN A 5 2.05 -13.40 4.03
C GLN A 5 2.48 -12.30 3.07
N VAL A 6 2.37 -12.57 1.77
CA VAL A 6 2.58 -11.57 0.74
C VAL A 6 1.39 -10.60 0.74
N LEU A 7 1.63 -9.35 1.13
CA LEU A 7 0.58 -8.32 1.18
C LEU A 7 0.31 -7.72 -0.20
N ALA A 8 1.34 -7.54 -1.01
CA ALA A 8 1.25 -6.98 -2.36
C ALA A 8 2.46 -7.38 -3.20
N ARG A 9 2.30 -7.29 -4.53
CA ARG A 9 3.39 -7.43 -5.51
C ARG A 9 3.53 -6.10 -6.23
N VAL A 10 4.76 -5.60 -6.35
CA VAL A 10 5.07 -4.32 -6.99
C VAL A 10 5.93 -4.55 -8.23
N GLY A 11 5.71 -3.74 -9.26
CA GLY A 11 6.39 -3.80 -10.55
C GLY A 11 6.92 -2.44 -11.02
N PRO A 12 7.40 -2.36 -12.26
CA PRO A 12 7.91 -1.11 -12.83
C PRO A 12 6.87 0.02 -12.78
N GLY A 13 7.27 1.18 -12.29
CA GLY A 13 6.39 2.35 -12.13
C GLY A 13 5.65 2.39 -10.78
N ASP A 14 5.66 1.28 -10.03
CA ASP A 14 5.15 1.29 -8.66
C ASP A 14 6.14 1.95 -7.71
N PHE A 15 5.59 2.32 -6.56
CA PHE A 15 6.27 3.09 -5.55
C PHE A 15 6.03 2.42 -4.19
N PHE A 16 7.03 2.33 -3.30
CA PHE A 16 6.86 1.76 -1.96
C PHE A 16 7.75 2.44 -0.92
N GLY A 17 7.39 2.30 0.36
CA GLY A 17 8.13 2.91 1.47
C GLY A 17 7.71 4.36 1.77
N GLU A 18 6.55 4.78 1.29
CA GLU A 18 5.97 6.12 1.49
C GLU A 18 5.68 6.45 2.90
N MET A 19 5.23 5.45 3.65
CA MET A 19 4.80 5.68 5.01
C MET A 19 5.97 6.29 5.78
N SER A 20 7.19 5.74 5.63
CA SER A 20 8.40 6.32 6.22
C SER A 20 8.87 7.66 5.62
N LEU A 21 8.46 7.97 4.39
CA LEU A 21 8.80 9.24 3.73
C LEU A 21 7.98 10.40 4.32
N PHE A 22 6.70 10.17 4.64
CA PHE A 22 5.80 11.20 5.15
C PHE A 22 5.62 11.12 6.67
N ASP A 23 5.37 9.93 7.18
CA ASP A 23 5.15 9.63 8.59
C ASP A 23 6.43 9.04 9.20
N GLN A 24 6.78 9.42 10.43
CA GLN A 24 7.96 8.83 11.11
C GLN A 24 7.63 7.44 11.72
N ALA A 25 6.55 6.82 11.25
CA ALA A 25 6.11 5.51 11.69
C ALA A 25 7.10 4.39 11.28
N PRO A 26 7.17 3.29 12.05
CA PRO A 26 7.92 2.10 11.66
C PRO A 26 7.49 1.55 10.29
N ARG A 27 8.40 0.85 9.62
CA ARG A 27 8.10 0.15 8.36
C ARG A 27 6.90 -0.78 8.57
N SER A 28 5.86 -0.60 7.75
CA SER A 28 4.62 -1.39 7.83
C SER A 28 4.77 -2.82 7.30
N ALA A 29 5.76 -3.06 6.44
CA ALA A 29 6.06 -4.36 5.86
C ALA A 29 7.52 -4.45 5.41
N THR A 30 8.00 -5.69 5.24
CA THR A 30 9.27 -5.99 4.57
C THR A 30 9.07 -6.01 3.05
N ILE A 31 10.06 -5.55 2.29
CA ILE A 31 10.10 -5.68 0.84
C ILE A 31 11.27 -6.59 0.47
N GLN A 32 11.02 -7.53 -0.43
CA GLN A 32 12.02 -8.44 -0.98
C GLN A 32 11.91 -8.43 -2.51
N ALA A 33 13.05 -8.26 -3.18
CA ALA A 33 13.11 -8.38 -4.62
C ALA A 33 13.00 -9.86 -5.03
N GLU A 34 12.06 -10.17 -5.91
CA GLU A 34 11.91 -11.52 -6.46
C GLU A 34 12.82 -11.78 -7.67
N THR A 35 13.28 -10.71 -8.31
CA THR A 35 14.18 -10.71 -9.46
C THR A 35 15.14 -9.52 -9.36
N ASP A 36 16.16 -9.48 -10.21
CA ASP A 36 17.05 -8.32 -10.31
C ASP A 36 16.26 -7.05 -10.61
N ALA A 37 16.40 -6.03 -9.75
CA ALA A 37 15.62 -4.81 -9.82
C ALA A 37 16.53 -3.58 -9.76
N LEU A 38 16.20 -2.58 -10.57
CA LEU A 38 16.77 -1.23 -10.46
C LEU A 38 15.72 -0.32 -9.83
N LEU A 39 16.10 0.35 -8.74
CA LEU A 39 15.21 1.21 -7.97
C LEU A 39 15.70 2.66 -8.02
N LEU A 40 14.73 3.58 -8.12
CA LEU A 40 14.96 4.99 -7.84
C LEU A 40 14.62 5.25 -6.38
N CYS A 41 15.56 5.83 -5.64
CA CYS A 41 15.40 6.17 -4.23
C CYS A 41 15.18 7.67 -4.09
N LEU A 42 14.15 8.05 -3.33
CA LEU A 42 13.88 9.44 -2.97
C LEU A 42 13.80 9.53 -1.44
N ASP A 43 14.73 10.27 -0.84
CA ASP A 43 14.69 10.58 0.59
C ASP A 43 13.92 11.88 0.86
N ARG A 44 13.73 12.18 2.15
CA ARG A 44 12.94 13.34 2.60
C ARG A 44 13.57 14.67 2.17
N GLU A 45 14.89 14.77 2.23
CA GLU A 45 15.60 16.00 1.86
C GLU A 45 15.51 16.24 0.35
N SER A 46 15.74 15.19 -0.44
CA SER A 46 15.60 15.20 -1.90
C SER A 46 14.17 15.53 -2.32
N LEU A 47 13.16 15.01 -1.63
CA LEU A 47 11.76 15.37 -1.88
C LEU A 47 11.51 16.86 -1.60
N HIS A 48 12.05 17.40 -0.50
CA HIS A 48 11.90 18.82 -0.16
C HIS A 48 12.53 19.71 -1.22
N GLN A 49 13.76 19.40 -1.63
CA GLN A 49 14.45 20.12 -2.70
C GLN A 49 13.70 20.01 -4.03
N PHE A 50 13.14 18.84 -4.35
CA PHE A 50 12.34 18.64 -5.56
C PHE A 50 11.10 19.55 -5.60
N ILE A 51 10.41 19.69 -4.46
CA ILE A 51 9.26 20.60 -4.32
C ILE A 51 9.68 22.05 -4.58
N GLU A 52 10.82 22.48 -4.05
CA GLU A 52 11.33 23.85 -4.23
C GLU A 52 11.79 24.13 -5.66
N ILE A 53 12.54 23.20 -6.27
CA ILE A 53 13.11 23.36 -7.61
C ILE A 53 12.03 23.32 -8.69
N SER A 54 11.02 22.44 -8.55
CA SER A 54 9.98 22.28 -9.55
C SER A 54 8.61 21.96 -8.94
N PRO A 55 7.87 22.97 -8.46
CA PRO A 55 6.56 22.78 -7.86
C PRO A 55 5.55 22.08 -8.79
N ARG A 56 5.61 22.37 -10.09
CA ARG A 56 4.72 21.75 -11.09
C ARG A 56 5.01 20.25 -11.24
N ALA A 57 6.28 19.85 -11.30
CA ALA A 57 6.65 18.45 -11.40
C ALA A 57 6.32 17.70 -10.09
N ALA A 58 6.56 18.34 -8.95
CA ALA A 58 6.18 17.81 -7.65
C ALA A 58 4.66 17.59 -7.54
N ALA A 59 3.84 18.53 -8.00
CA ALA A 59 2.38 18.36 -8.03
C ALA A 59 1.95 17.15 -8.88
N ALA A 60 2.56 16.96 -10.06
CA ALA A 60 2.28 15.80 -10.90
C ALA A 60 2.71 14.48 -10.23
N PHE A 61 3.87 14.46 -9.57
CA PHE A 61 4.35 13.33 -8.78
C PHE A 61 3.39 12.98 -7.64
N PHE A 62 2.96 13.97 -6.84
CA PHE A 62 2.00 13.75 -5.76
C PHE A 62 0.65 13.25 -6.24
N PHE A 63 0.18 13.72 -7.40
CA PHE A 63 -1.06 13.20 -7.99
C PHE A 63 -0.96 11.69 -8.29
N GLN A 64 0.19 11.22 -8.79
CA GLN A 64 0.42 9.79 -8.98
C GLN A 64 0.51 9.03 -7.65
N MET A 65 1.15 9.60 -6.63
CA MET A 65 1.18 9.00 -5.30
C MET A 65 -0.22 8.78 -4.72
N VAL A 66 -1.13 9.74 -4.89
CA VAL A 66 -2.52 9.63 -4.42
C VAL A 66 -3.26 8.46 -5.09
N GLN A 67 -3.01 8.21 -6.38
CA GLN A 67 -3.59 7.07 -7.10
C GLN A 67 -3.09 5.73 -6.53
N VAL A 68 -1.78 5.62 -6.29
CA VAL A 68 -1.17 4.44 -5.67
C VAL A 68 -1.72 4.22 -4.26
N PHE A 69 -1.80 5.27 -3.44
CA PHE A 69 -2.39 5.21 -2.11
C PHE A 69 -3.84 4.73 -2.12
N THR A 70 -4.65 5.27 -3.03
CA THR A 70 -6.06 4.91 -3.15
C THR A 70 -6.21 3.43 -3.49
N THR A 71 -5.34 2.91 -4.37
CA THR A 71 -5.33 1.49 -4.74
C THR A 71 -5.00 0.61 -3.54
N ARG A 72 -3.91 0.93 -2.82
CA ARG A 72 -3.46 0.18 -1.64
C ARG A 72 -4.44 0.21 -0.47
N LEU A 73 -5.09 1.35 -0.24
CA LEU A 73 -6.12 1.47 0.78
C LEU A 73 -7.32 0.57 0.47
N ARG A 74 -7.72 0.48 -0.81
CA ARG A 74 -8.79 -0.42 -1.24
C ARG A 74 -8.40 -1.88 -1.04
N GLU A 75 -7.17 -2.26 -1.40
CA GLU A 75 -6.65 -3.62 -1.19
C GLU A 75 -6.59 -3.99 0.29
N SER A 76 -6.07 -3.09 1.13
CA SER A 76 -6.03 -3.28 2.58
C SER A 76 -7.43 -3.43 3.18
N GLY A 77 -8.39 -2.61 2.74
CA GLY A 77 -9.79 -2.71 3.16
C GLY A 77 -10.43 -4.03 2.76
N ASN A 78 -10.13 -4.55 1.56
CA ASN A 78 -10.62 -5.85 1.10
C ASN A 78 -10.08 -7.00 1.96
N LEU A 79 -8.80 -6.96 2.34
CA LEU A 79 -8.21 -7.97 3.22
C LEU A 79 -8.90 -7.98 4.60
N VAL A 80 -9.15 -6.81 5.18
CA VAL A 80 -9.87 -6.71 6.46
C VAL A 80 -11.29 -7.26 6.34
N ALA A 81 -12.00 -6.95 5.26
CA ALA A 81 -13.34 -7.47 5.01
C ALA A 81 -13.33 -9.01 4.85
N GLU A 82 -12.35 -9.56 4.15
CA GLU A 82 -12.19 -11.00 3.96
C GLU A 82 -11.89 -11.73 5.28
N VAL A 83 -10.94 -11.22 6.07
CA VAL A 83 -10.61 -11.77 7.39
C VAL A 83 -11.80 -11.71 8.34
N THR A 84 -12.56 -10.60 8.30
CA THR A 84 -13.77 -10.44 9.11
C THR A 84 -14.84 -11.45 8.69
N ARG A 85 -15.03 -11.66 7.38
CA ARG A 85 -15.97 -12.65 6.85
C ARG A 85 -15.62 -14.06 7.30
N TRP A 86 -14.37 -14.48 7.12
CA TRP A 86 -13.92 -15.81 7.58
C TRP A 86 -14.09 -16.00 9.09
N GLY A 87 -13.82 -14.96 9.88
CA GLY A 87 -14.04 -14.98 11.32
C GLY A 87 -15.51 -15.19 11.71
N LEU A 88 -16.43 -14.55 11.00
CA LEU A 88 -17.88 -14.69 11.24
C LEU A 88 -18.41 -16.06 10.79
N GLU A 89 -17.99 -16.54 9.62
CA GLU A 89 -18.32 -17.89 9.13
C GLU A 89 -17.85 -18.99 10.10
N ALA A 90 -16.64 -18.86 10.66
CA ALA A 90 -16.12 -19.79 11.66
C ALA A 90 -16.93 -19.82 12.96
N THR A 91 -17.70 -18.76 13.25
CA THR A 91 -18.63 -18.70 14.41
C THR A 91 -20.04 -19.20 14.07
N GLY A 92 -20.29 -19.61 12.82
CA GLY A 92 -21.60 -20.06 12.33
C GLY A 92 -22.56 -18.92 11.96
N LEU A 93 -22.08 -17.68 11.89
CA LEU A 93 -22.85 -16.52 11.44
C LEU A 93 -22.61 -16.32 9.93
N ASP A 94 -23.53 -16.82 9.10
CA ASP A 94 -23.49 -16.62 7.64
C ASP A 94 -24.08 -15.26 7.26
N LEU A 95 -23.23 -14.37 6.75
CA LEU A 95 -23.59 -13.02 6.29
C LEU A 95 -24.35 -13.01 4.96
N ASP A 96 -24.27 -14.09 4.17
CA ASP A 96 -24.90 -14.16 2.84
C ASP A 96 -26.35 -14.65 2.90
N SER A 97 -26.83 -15.03 4.10
CA SER A 97 -28.19 -15.54 4.33
C SER A 97 -29.32 -14.49 4.27
N GLN A 98 -28.99 -13.21 4.06
CA GLN A 98 -29.98 -12.13 3.90
C GLN A 98 -29.76 -11.29 2.64
N SER A 99 -29.89 -11.89 1.45
CA SER A 99 -30.30 -11.14 0.26
C SER A 99 -31.83 -11.14 0.16
N PRO A 100 -32.53 -9.99 0.34
CA PRO A 100 -33.94 -9.91 0.00
C PRO A 100 -34.08 -9.99 -1.53
N ARG A 101 -34.99 -10.85 -1.98
CA ARG A 101 -35.39 -11.01 -3.38
C ARG A 101 -35.91 -9.71 -3.99
#